data_AF-A0A1F9N081-F1
#
_entry.id   AF-A0A1F9N081-F1
#
_cell.length_a   1.000
_cell.length_b   1.000
_cell.length_c   1.000
_cell.angle_alpha   90.00
_cell.angle_beta   90.00
_cell.angle_gamma   90.00
#
_symmetry.space_group_name_H-M   'P 1'
#
loop_
_entity.id
_entity.type
_entity.pdbx_description
1 polymer ?
#
loop_
_entity_poly.entity_id
_entity_poly.type
_entity_poly.pdbx_seq_one_letter_code
_entity_poly.pdbx_strand_id
1 'polypeptide(L)'
;MLLSNSNREWIMKKILVLAVCIGAFAACSSTKMSPDQAKAQVQQLMALYKENKPKFVVQKQEIQQADDCGRATALREAIDAIAAEAAMSPEDTESITMVQMELQQAEKGCLEK
;
A
#
# COMPACT_ATOMS: atom_id res chain seq x y z
N MET A 1 25.94 -9.25 48.26
CA MET A 1 25.71 -8.65 46.92
C MET A 1 25.88 -9.74 45.89
N LEU A 2 24.77 -10.32 45.45
CA LEU A 2 24.70 -11.48 44.55
C LEU A 2 24.92 -11.02 43.11
N LEU A 3 26.08 -11.34 42.55
CA LEU A 3 26.40 -11.14 41.14
C LEU A 3 25.62 -12.14 40.28
N SER A 4 24.56 -11.63 39.67
CA SER A 4 24.14 -11.84 38.28
C SER A 4 24.32 -13.25 37.70
N ASN A 5 23.37 -14.14 38.00
CA ASN A 5 23.18 -15.43 37.35
C ASN A 5 22.10 -15.35 36.25
N SER A 6 22.15 -14.31 35.42
CA SER A 6 21.09 -14.02 34.42
C SER A 6 21.65 -13.58 33.06
N ASN A 7 22.86 -14.06 32.70
CA ASN A 7 23.53 -13.64 31.45
C ASN A 7 24.02 -14.79 30.55
N ARG A 8 23.70 -16.06 30.88
CA ARG A 8 24.07 -17.21 30.04
C ARG A 8 22.96 -17.73 29.13
N GLU A 9 21.70 -17.41 29.40
CA GLU A 9 20.58 -17.88 28.56
C GLU A 9 20.33 -17.00 27.32
N TRP A 10 20.90 -15.80 27.27
CA TRP A 10 20.66 -14.85 26.18
C TRP A 10 21.54 -15.09 24.94
N ILE A 11 22.65 -15.83 25.09
CA ILE A 11 23.64 -16.00 24.02
C ILE A 11 23.36 -17.25 23.18
N MET A 12 22.83 -18.32 23.78
CA MET A 12 22.61 -19.59 23.08
C MET A 12 21.31 -19.67 22.27
N LYS A 13 20.55 -18.56 22.16
CA LYS A 13 19.35 -18.47 21.31
C LYS A 13 19.56 -17.64 20.04
N LYS A 14 20.74 -17.03 19.87
CA LYS A 14 21.05 -16.15 18.71
C LYS A 14 21.75 -16.85 17.54
N ILE A 15 22.18 -18.10 17.70
CA ILE A 15 23.03 -18.78 16.70
C ILE A 15 22.23 -19.75 15.81
N LEU A 16 20.96 -20.04 16.11
CA LEU A 16 20.15 -21.00 15.35
C LEU A 16 19.24 -20.38 14.26
N VAL A 17 19.41 -19.09 13.93
CA VAL A 17 18.66 -18.43 12.84
C VAL A 17 19.64 -17.89 11.80
N LEU A 18 20.59 -18.72 11.40
CA LEU A 18 21.61 -18.39 10.41
C LEU A 18 21.88 -19.59 9.50
N ALA A 19 20.82 -20.18 8.96
CA ALA A 19 20.91 -21.14 7.86
C ALA A 19 19.56 -21.16 7.12
N VAL A 20 19.61 -21.12 5.78
CA VAL A 20 18.48 -21.08 4.83
C VAL A 20 17.99 -19.67 4.46
N CYS A 21 18.87 -18.89 3.82
CA CYS A 21 18.50 -17.78 2.92
C CYS A 21 19.50 -17.68 1.74
N ILE A 22 19.97 -18.83 1.23
CA ILE A 22 20.79 -18.89 0.01
C ILE A 22 20.07 -19.82 -0.96
N GLY A 23 19.18 -19.22 -1.74
CA GLY A 23 18.37 -19.91 -2.74
C GLY A 23 17.05 -19.19 -2.94
N ALA A 24 16.91 -18.52 -4.09
CA ALA A 24 15.75 -17.75 -4.55
C ALA A 24 15.54 -16.36 -3.89
N PHE A 25 16.14 -15.34 -4.51
CA PHE A 25 15.44 -14.23 -5.18
C PHE A 25 13.90 -14.12 -4.93
N ALA A 26 13.44 -13.88 -3.70
CA ALA A 26 12.00 -13.71 -3.43
C ALA A 26 11.66 -13.00 -2.11
N ALA A 27 12.53 -12.13 -1.60
CA ALA A 27 12.18 -11.30 -0.44
C ALA A 27 12.21 -9.81 -0.82
N CYS A 28 11.37 -9.44 -1.80
CA CYS A 28 10.65 -8.18 -1.69
C CYS A 28 9.83 -8.26 -0.41
N SER A 29 10.38 -7.79 0.70
CA SER A 29 9.59 -7.37 1.87
C SER A 29 8.82 -6.11 1.51
N SER A 30 7.98 -6.19 0.47
CA SER A 30 6.92 -5.24 0.22
C SER A 30 5.88 -5.53 1.30
N THR A 31 5.72 -4.60 2.23
CA THR A 31 4.54 -4.52 3.10
C THR A 31 3.33 -4.38 2.17
N LYS A 32 2.84 -5.49 1.61
CA LYS A 32 1.72 -5.50 0.68
C LYS A 32 0.50 -5.04 1.46
N MET A 33 0.01 -3.85 1.11
CA MET A 33 -1.26 -3.32 1.61
C MET A 33 -2.35 -4.38 1.38
N SER A 34 -3.13 -4.68 2.42
CA SER A 34 -4.21 -5.65 2.30
C SER A 34 -5.34 -5.07 1.44
N PRO A 35 -6.07 -5.89 0.66
CA PRO A 35 -7.10 -5.41 -0.25
C PRO A 35 -8.20 -4.60 0.44
N ASP A 36 -8.56 -4.93 1.69
CA ASP A 36 -9.54 -4.17 2.48
C ASP A 36 -9.03 -2.77 2.85
N GLN A 37 -7.74 -2.64 3.15
CA GLN A 37 -7.10 -1.35 3.43
C GLN A 37 -7.04 -0.48 2.17
N ALA A 38 -6.71 -1.09 1.03
CA ALA A 38 -6.71 -0.40 -0.26
C ALA A 38 -8.11 0.09 -0.62
N LYS A 39 -9.16 -0.73 -0.45
CA LYS A 39 -10.56 -0.31 -0.67
C LYS A 39 -10.96 0.85 0.25
N ALA A 40 -10.66 0.78 1.55
CA ALA A 40 -10.97 1.85 2.49
C ALA A 40 -10.25 3.16 2.14
N GLN A 41 -8.98 3.07 1.73
CA GLN A 41 -8.21 4.25 1.33
C GLN A 41 -8.73 4.85 0.01
N VAL A 42 -9.14 4.03 -0.95
CA VAL A 42 -9.79 4.49 -2.18
C VAL A 42 -11.11 5.21 -1.87
N GLN A 43 -11.94 4.68 -0.96
CA GLN A 43 -13.17 5.35 -0.53
C GLN A 43 -12.90 6.72 0.11
N GLN A 44 -11.83 6.83 0.92
CA GLN A 44 -11.38 8.11 1.46
C GLN A 44 -10.93 9.07 0.35
N LEU A 45 -10.19 8.59 -0.65
CA LEU A 45 -9.79 9.40 -1.80
C LEU A 45 -10.99 9.88 -2.60
N MET A 46 -12.03 9.05 -2.77
CA MET A 46 -13.28 9.45 -3.41
C MET A 46 -14.03 10.51 -2.60
N ALA A 47 -14.13 10.35 -1.28
CA ALA A 47 -14.72 11.36 -0.40
C ALA A 47 -13.94 12.68 -0.49
N LEU A 48 -12.61 12.63 -0.43
CA LEU A 48 -11.74 13.80 -0.59
C LEU A 48 -11.92 14.44 -1.97
N TYR A 49 -12.08 13.68 -3.04
CA TYR A 49 -12.32 14.23 -4.37
C TYR A 49 -13.64 15.01 -4.45
N LYS A 50 -14.70 14.52 -3.78
CA LYS A 50 -16.00 15.19 -3.73
C LYS A 50 -16.02 16.40 -2.80
N GLU A 51 -15.41 16.27 -1.62
CA GLU A 51 -15.54 17.25 -0.53
C GLU A 51 -14.37 18.26 -0.47
N ASN A 52 -13.16 17.85 -0.88
CA ASN A 52 -11.93 18.64 -0.72
C ASN A 52 -10.85 18.28 -1.75
N LYS A 53 -11.08 18.66 -3.02
CA LYS A 53 -10.15 18.42 -4.14
C LYS A 53 -8.68 18.79 -3.84
N PRO A 54 -8.36 19.91 -3.17
CA PRO A 54 -6.97 20.22 -2.81
C PRO A 54 -6.29 19.13 -1.97
N LYS A 55 -6.98 18.55 -0.99
CA LYS A 55 -6.43 17.45 -0.18
C LYS A 55 -6.23 16.17 -0.99
N PHE A 56 -7.12 15.89 -1.94
CA PHE A 56 -6.95 14.78 -2.88
C PHE A 56 -5.65 14.92 -3.69
N VAL A 57 -5.35 16.12 -4.21
CA VAL A 57 -4.12 16.39 -4.98
C VAL A 57 -2.87 16.14 -4.13
N VAL A 58 -2.87 16.56 -2.86
CA VAL A 58 -1.75 16.32 -1.94
C VAL A 58 -1.55 14.81 -1.72
N GLN A 59 -2.63 14.08 -1.44
CA GLN A 59 -2.58 12.62 -1.28
C GLN A 59 -2.09 11.90 -2.55
N LYS A 60 -2.52 12.35 -3.73
CA LYS A 60 -2.00 11.84 -5.01
C LYS A 60 -0.50 12.06 -5.14
N GLN A 61 0.00 13.25 -4.82
CA GLN A 61 1.42 13.55 -4.87
C GLN A 61 2.22 12.70 -3.88
N GLU A 62 1.70 12.44 -2.68
CA GLU A 62 2.33 11.52 -1.72
C GLU A 62 2.42 10.08 -2.25
N ILE A 63 1.43 9.62 -3.03
CA ILE A 63 1.47 8.31 -3.69
C ILE A 63 2.51 8.30 -4.81
N GLN A 64 2.58 9.34 -5.63
CA GLN A 64 3.56 9.46 -6.71
C GLN A 64 5.01 9.62 -6.22
N GLN A 65 5.20 10.31 -5.09
CA GLN A 65 6.53 10.58 -4.54
C GLN A 65 7.04 9.42 -3.67
N ALA A 66 6.15 8.61 -3.11
CA ALA A 66 6.56 7.39 -2.42
C ALA A 66 7.22 6.42 -3.41
N ASP A 67 8.37 5.85 -3.04
CA ASP A 67 9.00 4.73 -3.77
C ASP A 67 8.26 3.39 -3.56
N ASP A 68 7.05 3.44 -3.00
CA ASP A 68 6.18 2.29 -2.78
C ASP A 68 5.16 2.19 -3.91
N CYS A 69 5.62 1.77 -5.08
CA CYS A 69 4.74 1.51 -6.22
C CYS A 69 3.77 0.34 -5.94
N GLY A 70 4.08 -0.54 -4.98
CA GLY A 70 3.19 -1.61 -4.54
C GLY A 70 1.89 -1.06 -3.93
N ARG A 71 1.98 0.03 -3.16
CA ARG A 71 0.81 0.77 -2.67
C ARG A 71 0.01 1.39 -3.81
N ALA A 72 0.67 2.01 -4.80
CA ALA A 72 0.00 2.64 -5.93
C ALA A 72 -0.78 1.60 -6.77
N THR A 73 -0.18 0.43 -7.03
CA THR A 73 -0.84 -0.69 -7.69
C THR A 73 -2.04 -1.21 -6.91
N ALA A 74 -1.90 -1.42 -5.59
CA ALA A 74 -3.01 -1.90 -4.75
C ALA A 74 -4.20 -0.93 -4.76
N LEU A 75 -3.94 0.37 -4.76
CA LEU A 75 -4.99 1.40 -4.86
C LEU A 75 -5.66 1.41 -6.24
N ARG A 76 -4.90 1.25 -7.34
CA ARG A 76 -5.47 1.09 -8.69
C ARG A 76 -6.38 -0.13 -8.75
N GLU A 77 -5.91 -1.29 -8.30
CA GLU A 77 -6.70 -2.53 -8.34
C GLU A 77 -7.99 -2.41 -7.52
N ALA A 78 -7.92 -1.74 -6.37
CA ALA A 78 -9.09 -1.49 -5.53
C ALA A 78 -10.13 -0.57 -6.21
N ILE A 79 -9.70 0.52 -6.86
CA ILE A 79 -10.64 1.41 -7.58
C ILE A 79 -11.20 0.74 -8.84
N ASP A 80 -10.44 -0.10 -9.55
CA ASP A 80 -10.94 -0.87 -10.70
C ASP A 80 -12.04 -1.86 -10.27
N ALA A 81 -11.88 -2.51 -9.11
CA ALA A 81 -12.92 -3.38 -8.55
C ALA A 81 -14.19 -2.59 -8.16
N ILE A 82 -14.02 -1.43 -7.52
CA ILE A 82 -15.14 -0.53 -7.17
C ILE A 82 -15.84 -0.01 -8.43
N ALA A 83 -15.08 0.32 -9.49
CA ALA A 83 -15.64 0.75 -10.77
C ALA A 83 -16.41 -0.37 -11.48
N ALA A 84 -15.93 -1.61 -11.41
CA ALA A 84 -16.65 -2.76 -11.94
C ALA A 84 -17.97 -3.03 -11.17
N GLU A 85 -17.96 -2.87 -9.84
CA GLU A 85 -19.16 -2.97 -9.00
C GLU A 85 -20.14 -1.80 -9.28
N ALA A 86 -19.62 -0.58 -9.44
CA ALA A 86 -20.39 0.63 -9.71
C ALA A 86 -20.83 0.79 -11.17
N ALA A 87 -20.29 0.03 -12.12
CA ALA A 87 -20.81 -0.02 -13.48
C ALA A 87 -22.29 -0.50 -13.53
N MET A 88 -22.77 -1.10 -12.44
CA MET A 88 -24.17 -1.47 -12.24
C MET A 88 -25.02 -0.35 -11.57
N SER A 89 -24.42 0.76 -11.13
CA SER A 89 -25.11 1.90 -10.48
C SER A 89 -24.53 3.28 -10.87
N PRO A 90 -25.29 4.13 -11.59
CA PRO A 90 -24.77 5.34 -12.24
C PRO A 90 -24.48 6.54 -11.31
N GLU A 91 -24.87 6.50 -10.04
CA GLU A 91 -24.86 7.69 -9.18
C GLU A 91 -23.45 8.14 -8.75
N ASP A 92 -22.48 7.22 -8.75
CA ASP A 92 -21.10 7.49 -8.30
C ASP A 92 -20.04 7.34 -9.39
N THR A 93 -20.46 7.02 -10.62
CA THR A 93 -19.56 6.66 -11.73
C THR A 93 -18.57 7.77 -12.07
N GLU A 94 -18.99 9.04 -12.06
CA GLU A 94 -18.10 10.16 -12.40
C GLU A 94 -16.93 10.30 -11.41
N SER A 95 -17.20 10.22 -10.11
CA SER A 95 -16.16 10.35 -9.08
C SER A 95 -15.22 9.15 -9.09
N ILE A 96 -15.77 7.95 -9.31
CA ILE A 96 -15.01 6.72 -9.43
C ILE A 96 -14.07 6.78 -10.63
N THR A 97 -14.57 7.12 -11.82
CA THR A 97 -13.77 7.22 -13.04
C THR A 97 -12.68 8.28 -12.91
N MET A 98 -12.98 9.43 -12.30
CA MET A 98 -11.97 10.46 -12.06
C MET A 98 -10.86 9.97 -11.13
N VAL A 99 -11.21 9.39 -9.98
CA VAL A 99 -10.21 8.85 -9.04
C VAL A 99 -9.42 7.69 -9.67
N GLN A 100 -10.06 6.87 -10.49
CA GLN A 100 -9.43 5.77 -11.24
C GLN A 100 -8.33 6.30 -12.19
N MET A 101 -8.63 7.29 -13.02
CA MET A 101 -7.65 7.87 -13.94
C MET A 101 -6.48 8.53 -13.19
N GLU A 102 -6.77 9.21 -12.07
CA GLU A 102 -5.76 9.87 -11.25
C GLU A 102 -4.81 8.86 -10.56
N LEU A 103 -5.34 7.74 -10.08
CA LEU A 103 -4.55 6.65 -9.49
C LEU A 103 -3.74 5.89 -10.55
N GLN A 104 -4.29 5.67 -11.75
CA GLN A 104 -3.54 5.10 -12.88
C GLN A 104 -2.35 5.98 -13.28
N GLN A 105 -2.53 7.30 -13.32
CA GLN A 105 -1.42 8.23 -13.54
C GLN A 105 -0.39 8.18 -12.41
N ALA A 106 -0.84 8.01 -11.17
CA ALA A 106 0.05 7.92 -10.02
C ALA A 106 0.91 6.65 -10.05
N GLU A 107 0.31 5.50 -10.37
CA GLU A 107 1.01 4.23 -10.56
C GLU A 107 1.99 4.32 -11.73
N LYS A 108 1.54 4.80 -12.90
CA LYS A 108 2.41 4.95 -14.07
C LYS A 108 3.62 5.83 -13.76
N GLY A 109 3.40 7.00 -13.13
CA GLY A 109 4.48 7.90 -12.73
C GLY A 109 5.42 7.32 -11.66
N CYS A 110 4.97 6.34 -10.88
CA CYS A 110 5.84 5.60 -9.95
C CYS A 110 6.68 4.55 -10.69
N LEU A 111 6.06 3.79 -11.60
CA LEU A 111 6.71 2.71 -12.36
C LEU A 111 7.69 3.21 -13.43
N GLU A 112 7.55 4.45 -13.91
CA GLU A 112 8.42 5.05 -14.93
C GLU A 112 9.68 5.75 -14.37
N LYS A 113 9.89 5.76 -13.04
CA LYS A 113 11.11 6.29 -12.41
C LYS A 113 12.28 5.32 -12.48
#